data_AF-A0A5A7SAQ5-F1
#
_entry.id   AF-A0A5A7SAQ5-F1
#
_cell.length_a   1.000
_cell.length_b   1.000
_cell.length_c   1.000
_cell.angle_alpha   90.00
_cell.angle_beta   90.00
_cell.angle_gamma   90.00
#
_symmetry.space_group_name_H-M   'P 1'
#
loop_
_entity.id
_entity.type
_entity.pdbx_description
1 polymer ?
#
loop_
_entity_poly.entity_id
_entity_poly.type
_entity_poly.pdbx_seq_one_letter_code
_entity_poly.pdbx_strand_id
1 'polypeptide(L)'
;MSAINMKKAAGVLAAVAVVPVFAGGFAHAETPGTVYFSASIFNCSINDAGDVGCDASYPRSMFIDVNAGSGDASIPVPFPVSQVVIDVPWAPAHPGFAPGAHTLPGGNPNISVVGHPSGSGATSGSEVTHAGASCSTGFHGSFSCTSKGHNFSYYESIMAN
;
A
#
# COMPACT_ATOMS: atom_id res chain seq x y z
N MET A 1 42.16 52.39 33.61
CA MET A 1 43.58 52.03 33.37
C MET A 1 43.80 50.73 34.13
N SER A 2 44.07 49.54 33.57
CA SER A 2 44.75 49.09 32.34
C SER A 2 44.02 47.83 31.82
N ALA A 3 43.62 47.77 30.55
CA ALA A 3 44.32 47.25 29.36
C ALA A 3 44.02 45.76 29.07
N ILE A 4 43.32 45.54 27.95
CA ILE A 4 43.01 44.26 27.29
C ILE A 4 44.29 43.66 26.69
N ASN A 5 44.48 42.34 26.72
CA ASN A 5 45.15 41.69 25.59
C ASN A 5 44.71 40.25 25.36
N MET A 6 44.40 39.99 24.09
CA MET A 6 43.77 38.81 23.54
C MET A 6 44.83 37.93 22.85
N LYS A 7 44.49 36.63 22.72
CA LYS A 7 45.02 35.61 21.79
C LYS A 7 46.02 34.62 22.40
N LYS A 8 45.60 33.36 22.49
CA LYS A 8 46.02 32.28 21.57
C LYS A 8 45.16 31.03 21.76
N ALA A 9 44.53 30.62 20.66
CA ALA A 9 43.75 29.39 20.53
C ALA A 9 44.68 28.20 20.22
N ALA A 10 44.41 27.06 20.84
CA ALA A 10 44.82 25.71 20.46
C ALA A 10 43.94 24.79 21.33
N GLY A 11 43.20 23.79 20.88
CA GLY A 11 43.13 23.06 19.62
C GLY A 11 42.54 21.71 20.04
N VAL A 12 41.21 21.56 19.95
CA VAL A 12 40.54 20.30 20.33
C VAL A 12 40.38 19.48 19.06
N LEU A 13 41.17 18.40 18.96
CA LEU A 13 40.98 17.32 17.99
C LEU A 13 39.66 16.61 18.31
N ALA A 14 38.59 16.96 17.60
CA ALA A 14 37.36 16.18 17.59
C ALA A 14 37.57 14.96 16.67
N ALA A 15 37.61 13.77 17.25
CA ALA A 15 37.62 12.52 16.51
C ALA A 15 36.27 12.36 15.78
N VAL A 16 36.31 12.43 14.44
CA VAL A 16 35.16 12.09 13.60
C VAL A 16 35.09 10.57 13.53
N ALA A 17 34.19 9.96 14.29
CA ALA A 17 33.82 8.57 14.10
C ALA A 17 32.99 8.49 12.81
N VAL A 18 33.63 8.07 11.71
CA VAL A 18 32.93 7.70 10.48
C VAL A 18 32.28 6.36 10.73
N VAL A 19 31.00 6.37 11.13
CA VAL A 19 30.17 5.17 11.15
C VAL A 19 29.89 4.80 9.69
N PRO A 20 30.18 3.58 9.23
CA PRO A 20 29.79 3.16 7.89
C PRO A 20 28.26 3.12 7.82
N VAL A 21 27.70 4.03 7.02
CA VAL A 21 26.30 3.99 6.61
C VAL A 21 26.15 2.76 5.72
N PHE A 22 25.62 1.67 6.29
CA PHE A 22 25.08 0.58 5.50
C PHE A 22 23.83 1.10 4.78
N ALA A 23 24.00 1.53 3.54
CA ALA A 23 22.91 1.73 2.60
C ALA A 23 22.42 0.34 2.15
N GLY A 24 21.14 0.04 2.39
CA GLY A 24 20.57 -1.23 1.94
C GLY A 24 19.14 -1.46 2.42
N GLY A 25 18.20 -0.66 1.92
CA GLY A 25 16.76 -0.87 2.09
C GLY A 25 16.02 0.47 2.09
N PHE A 26 15.08 0.67 1.16
CA PHE A 26 14.11 1.74 1.29
C PHE A 26 13.31 1.44 2.56
N ALA A 27 13.63 2.14 3.65
CA ALA A 27 12.76 2.15 4.82
C ALA A 27 11.49 2.91 4.40
N HIS A 28 10.51 2.21 3.86
CA HIS A 28 9.15 2.72 3.79
C HIS A 28 8.70 2.89 5.25
N ALA A 29 8.87 4.10 5.75
CA ALA A 29 8.41 4.47 7.08
C ALA A 29 6.90 4.28 7.11
N GLU A 30 6.42 3.61 8.16
CA GLU A 30 5.01 3.65 8.55
C GLU A 30 4.57 5.11 8.53
N THR A 31 3.68 5.45 7.59
CA THR A 31 3.18 6.82 7.46
C THR A 31 2.10 7.00 8.51
N PRO A 32 2.25 7.93 9.47
CA PRO A 32 1.22 8.17 10.48
C PRO A 32 -0.14 8.39 9.82
N GLY A 33 -1.19 7.75 10.35
CA GLY A 33 -2.54 7.81 9.78
C GLY A 33 -2.79 6.88 8.58
N THR A 34 -1.82 6.03 8.21
CA THR A 34 -2.04 5.01 7.17
C THR A 34 -2.35 3.66 7.81
N VAL A 35 -3.45 3.04 7.38
CA VAL A 35 -3.82 1.68 7.78
C VAL A 35 -3.21 0.69 6.79
N TYR A 36 -2.32 -0.17 7.27
CA TYR A 36 -1.70 -1.23 6.48
C TYR A 36 -2.34 -2.59 6.80
N PHE A 37 -2.57 -3.41 5.77
CA PHE A 37 -3.11 -4.76 5.91
C PHE A 37 -2.71 -5.66 4.75
N SER A 38 -2.81 -6.98 4.93
CA SER A 38 -2.65 -7.98 3.87
C SER A 38 -3.95 -8.75 3.66
N ALA A 39 -4.29 -9.03 2.40
CA ALA A 39 -5.48 -9.77 2.01
C ALA A 39 -5.22 -10.52 0.69
N SER A 40 -5.57 -11.81 0.65
CA SER A 40 -5.24 -12.69 -0.48
C SER A 40 -3.74 -12.58 -0.83
N ILE A 41 -3.40 -12.20 -2.06
CA ILE A 41 -2.02 -12.04 -2.54
C ILE A 41 -1.49 -10.60 -2.38
N PHE A 42 -2.25 -9.69 -1.77
CA PHE A 42 -1.95 -8.26 -1.72
C PHE A 42 -1.47 -7.81 -0.33
N ASN A 43 -0.50 -6.90 -0.33
CA ASN A 43 -0.21 -6.00 0.78
C ASN A 43 -0.76 -4.63 0.43
N CYS A 44 -1.66 -4.10 1.25
CA CYS A 44 -2.40 -2.89 0.98
C CYS A 44 -2.22 -1.83 2.07
N SER A 45 -2.44 -0.58 1.69
CA SER A 45 -2.54 0.54 2.59
C SER A 45 -3.70 1.47 2.22
N ILE A 46 -4.34 2.06 3.22
CA ILE A 46 -5.27 3.18 3.05
C ILE A 46 -4.72 4.37 3.83
N ASN A 47 -4.42 5.47 3.15
CA ASN A 47 -3.93 6.69 3.82
C ASN A 47 -5.10 7.59 4.29
N ASP A 48 -4.77 8.68 4.99
CA ASP A 48 -5.77 9.64 5.49
C ASP A 48 -6.56 10.40 4.41
N ALA A 49 -6.10 10.38 3.15
CA ALA A 49 -6.83 10.93 2.01
C ALA A 49 -7.83 9.92 1.40
N GLY A 50 -7.90 8.70 1.95
CA GLY A 50 -8.67 7.59 1.43
C GLY A 50 -8.05 6.98 0.18
N ASP A 51 -6.78 7.28 -0.13
CA ASP A 51 -6.11 6.64 -1.26
C ASP A 51 -5.85 5.19 -0.88
N VAL A 52 -6.28 4.28 -1.75
CA VAL A 52 -6.02 2.85 -1.60
C VAL A 52 -4.85 2.50 -2.51
N GLY A 53 -3.91 1.73 -2.00
CA GLY A 53 -2.89 1.10 -2.84
C GLY A 53 -2.58 -0.30 -2.35
N CYS A 54 -2.35 -1.22 -3.29
CA CYS A 54 -2.11 -2.62 -3.03
C CYS A 54 -0.98 -3.16 -3.91
N ASP A 55 0.07 -3.68 -3.28
CA ASP A 55 1.17 -4.41 -3.91
C ASP A 55 0.81 -5.89 -4.03
N ALA A 56 0.84 -6.43 -5.25
CA ALA A 56 0.67 -7.86 -5.50
C ALA A 56 1.97 -8.61 -5.21
N SER A 57 1.87 -9.77 -4.56
CA SER A 57 3.03 -10.64 -4.28
C SER A 57 3.75 -11.13 -5.54
N TYR A 58 3.06 -11.11 -6.69
CA TYR A 58 3.62 -11.39 -8.02
C TYR A 58 2.80 -10.64 -9.09
N PRO A 59 3.39 -10.28 -10.23
CA PRO A 59 2.68 -9.53 -11.27
C PRO A 59 1.47 -10.28 -11.83
N ARG A 60 0.38 -9.55 -12.11
CA ARG A 60 -0.90 -10.08 -12.61
C ARG A 60 -1.36 -9.38 -13.88
N SER A 61 -2.17 -10.06 -14.67
CA SER A 61 -2.97 -9.39 -15.70
C SER A 61 -4.05 -8.56 -15.04
N MET A 62 -4.20 -7.32 -15.50
CA MET A 62 -5.27 -6.41 -15.07
C MET A 62 -6.13 -6.07 -16.28
N PHE A 63 -7.43 -5.97 -16.04
CA PHE A 63 -8.41 -5.51 -17.01
C PHE A 63 -9.09 -4.28 -16.42
N ILE A 64 -9.14 -3.21 -17.19
CA ILE A 64 -9.84 -1.99 -16.82
C ILE A 64 -11.21 -2.04 -17.48
N ASP A 65 -12.27 -2.08 -16.67
CA ASP A 65 -13.63 -1.94 -17.16
C ASP A 65 -13.87 -0.47 -17.56
N VAL A 66 -14.16 -0.24 -18.84
CA VAL A 66 -14.39 1.11 -19.38
C VAL A 66 -15.86 1.50 -19.39
N ASN A 67 -16.77 0.59 -19.04
CA ASN A 67 -18.20 0.81 -18.92
C ASN A 67 -18.69 0.67 -17.47
N ALA A 68 -17.86 1.08 -16.51
CA ALA A 68 -18.23 1.27 -15.10
C ALA A 68 -19.00 0.10 -14.47
N GLY A 69 -18.56 -1.15 -14.73
CA GLY A 69 -19.12 -2.34 -14.10
C GLY A 69 -20.13 -3.10 -14.95
N SER A 70 -20.40 -2.69 -16.19
CA SER A 70 -21.26 -3.48 -17.10
C SER A 70 -20.55 -4.73 -17.63
N GLY A 71 -19.21 -4.78 -17.56
CA GLY A 71 -18.42 -5.90 -18.08
C GLY A 71 -18.42 -6.03 -19.61
N ASP A 72 -19.17 -5.18 -20.32
CA ASP A 72 -19.36 -5.28 -21.77
C ASP A 72 -18.11 -4.86 -22.56
N ALA A 73 -17.23 -4.06 -21.94
CA ALA A 73 -15.93 -3.74 -22.50
C ALA A 73 -14.89 -3.61 -21.40
N SER A 74 -13.88 -4.49 -21.45
CA SER A 74 -12.70 -4.41 -20.62
C SER A 74 -11.46 -4.29 -21.50
N ILE A 75 -10.55 -3.41 -21.10
CA ILE A 75 -9.28 -3.21 -21.79
C ILE A 75 -8.18 -3.90 -20.99
N PRO A 76 -7.47 -4.88 -21.58
CA PRO A 76 -6.32 -5.47 -20.91
C PRO A 76 -5.20 -4.43 -20.78
N VAL A 77 -4.62 -4.33 -19.59
CA VAL A 77 -3.38 -3.59 -19.39
C VAL A 77 -2.26 -4.33 -20.13
N PRO A 78 -1.49 -3.68 -21.02
CA PRO A 78 -0.56 -4.36 -21.94
C PRO A 78 0.73 -4.84 -21.28
N PHE A 79 0.81 -4.77 -19.95
CA PHE A 79 1.97 -5.21 -19.16
C PHE A 79 1.50 -5.84 -17.84
N PRO A 80 2.31 -6.73 -17.23
CA PRO A 80 2.02 -7.28 -15.92
C PRO A 80 1.97 -6.18 -14.84
N VAL A 81 0.94 -6.21 -14.01
CA VAL A 81 0.69 -5.23 -12.95
C VAL A 81 1.09 -5.82 -11.60
N SER A 82 2.01 -5.15 -10.90
CA SER A 82 2.44 -5.51 -9.54
C SER A 82 1.85 -4.61 -8.46
N GLN A 83 1.14 -3.55 -8.84
CA GLN A 83 0.54 -2.60 -7.92
C GLN A 83 -0.76 -2.04 -8.50
N VAL A 84 -1.81 -1.97 -7.70
CA VAL A 84 -3.10 -1.34 -8.07
C VAL A 84 -3.39 -0.22 -7.08
N VAL A 85 -3.84 0.93 -7.58
CA VAL A 85 -4.18 2.09 -6.76
C VAL A 85 -5.55 2.68 -7.10
N ILE A 86 -6.16 3.33 -6.10
CA ILE A 86 -7.33 4.20 -6.21
C ILE A 86 -6.99 5.50 -5.47
N ASP A 87 -6.36 6.44 -6.16
CA ASP A 87 -5.80 7.68 -5.59
C ASP A 87 -6.46 8.95 -6.15
N VAL A 88 -7.19 8.86 -7.26
CA VAL A 88 -7.89 9.99 -7.89
C VAL A 88 -9.39 9.73 -8.08
N PRO A 89 -10.25 10.77 -7.99
CA PRO A 89 -11.70 10.62 -8.14
C PRO A 89 -12.18 10.56 -9.60
N TRP A 90 -11.33 10.88 -10.58
CA TRP A 90 -11.71 11.00 -12.00
C TRP A 90 -11.30 9.80 -12.85
N ALA A 91 -10.54 8.85 -12.31
CA ALA A 91 -10.08 7.66 -13.03
C ALA A 91 -10.48 6.38 -12.28
N PRO A 92 -10.77 5.27 -13.00
CA PRO A 92 -10.92 3.95 -12.38
C PRO A 92 -9.66 3.53 -11.61
N ALA A 93 -9.78 2.46 -10.83
CA ALA A 93 -8.60 1.80 -10.26
C ALA A 93 -7.59 1.46 -11.38
N HIS A 94 -6.32 1.78 -11.17
CA HIS A 94 -5.30 1.69 -12.21
C HIS A 94 -3.97 1.14 -11.69
N PRO A 95 -3.05 0.73 -12.59
CA PRO A 95 -1.72 0.34 -12.18
C PRO A 95 -1.01 1.48 -11.44
N GLY A 96 -0.37 1.14 -10.33
CA GLY A 96 0.65 1.97 -9.70
C GLY A 96 2.05 1.62 -10.23
N PHE A 97 3.00 2.52 -9.99
CA PHE A 97 4.37 2.39 -10.51
C PHE A 97 5.44 2.51 -9.41
N ALA A 98 5.06 2.33 -8.15
CA ALA A 98 5.96 2.34 -7.00
C ALA A 98 5.91 1.01 -6.24
N PRO A 99 6.37 -0.12 -6.82
CA PRO A 99 6.20 -1.44 -6.22
C PRO A 99 6.76 -1.52 -4.80
N GLY A 100 5.97 -2.04 -3.87
CA GLY A 100 6.35 -2.17 -2.46
C GLY A 100 5.99 -0.97 -1.59
N ALA A 101 5.47 0.12 -2.18
CA ALA A 101 5.09 1.32 -1.43
C ALA A 101 3.95 1.11 -0.41
N HIS A 102 3.19 0.04 -0.56
CA HIS A 102 2.06 -0.32 0.31
C HIS A 102 2.38 -1.51 1.21
N THR A 103 3.65 -1.88 1.31
CA THR A 103 4.14 -3.01 2.12
C THR A 103 5.09 -2.52 3.22
N LEU A 104 4.75 -2.81 4.48
CA LEU A 104 5.59 -2.49 5.62
C LEU A 104 6.84 -3.40 5.66
N PRO A 105 7.95 -2.92 6.26
CA PRO A 105 9.06 -3.79 6.64
C PRO A 105 8.56 -4.94 7.53
N GLY A 106 8.72 -6.19 7.06
CA GLY A 106 8.22 -7.38 7.76
C GLY A 106 6.84 -7.87 7.31
N GLY A 107 6.19 -7.16 6.37
CA GLY A 107 4.88 -7.52 5.82
C GLY A 107 3.72 -6.86 6.57
N ASN A 108 2.56 -6.78 5.91
CA ASN A 108 1.39 -6.16 6.52
C ASN A 108 0.59 -7.17 7.37
N PRO A 109 -0.01 -6.73 8.49
CA PRO A 109 -0.88 -7.60 9.29
C PRO A 109 -2.07 -8.09 8.47
N ASN A 110 -2.53 -9.31 8.71
CA ASN A 110 -3.69 -9.84 7.98
C ASN A 110 -4.93 -8.96 8.21
N ILE A 111 -5.76 -8.79 7.19
CA ILE A 111 -7.01 -8.01 7.25
C ILE A 111 -7.94 -8.44 8.38
N SER A 112 -7.92 -9.72 8.80
CA SER A 112 -8.72 -10.21 9.92
C SER A 112 -8.24 -9.70 11.30
N VAL A 113 -7.02 -9.15 11.37
CA VAL A 113 -6.43 -8.60 12.60
C VAL A 113 -6.76 -7.12 12.77
N VAL A 114 -6.83 -6.38 11.67
CA VAL A 114 -7.04 -4.92 11.69
C VAL A 114 -8.44 -4.48 11.27
N GLY A 115 -9.16 -5.34 10.54
CA GLY A 115 -10.53 -5.12 10.13
C GLY A 115 -11.54 -5.68 11.13
N HIS A 116 -12.81 -5.59 10.77
CA HIS A 116 -13.91 -6.25 11.46
C HIS A 116 -14.49 -7.37 10.59
N PRO A 117 -15.17 -8.36 11.19
CA PRO A 117 -15.95 -9.34 10.42
C PRO A 117 -16.97 -8.64 9.51
N SER A 118 -17.16 -9.18 8.30
CA SER A 118 -18.16 -8.73 7.33
C SER A 118 -18.82 -9.92 6.63
N GLY A 119 -20.02 -9.71 6.07
CA GLY A 119 -20.82 -10.76 5.43
C GLY A 119 -21.42 -11.80 6.40
N SER A 120 -22.03 -12.86 5.86
CA SER A 120 -22.54 -13.98 6.68
C SER A 120 -22.53 -15.30 5.90
N GLY A 121 -22.34 -16.42 6.60
CA GLY A 121 -22.26 -17.74 5.97
C GLY A 121 -21.14 -17.82 4.93
N ALA A 122 -21.48 -18.20 3.70
CA ALA A 122 -20.52 -18.36 2.60
C ALA A 122 -19.87 -17.03 2.18
N THR A 123 -20.48 -15.88 2.46
CA THR A 123 -19.92 -14.55 2.14
C THR A 123 -19.14 -13.94 3.30
N SER A 124 -18.89 -14.70 4.38
CA SER A 124 -18.12 -14.22 5.51
C SER A 124 -16.69 -13.86 5.11
N GLY A 125 -16.19 -12.78 5.70
CA GLY A 125 -14.84 -12.29 5.52
C GLY A 125 -14.48 -11.21 6.51
N SER A 126 -13.50 -10.40 6.19
CA SER A 126 -13.07 -9.24 6.98
C SER A 126 -13.06 -7.99 6.12
N GLU A 127 -13.44 -6.87 6.72
CA GLU A 127 -13.50 -5.55 6.09
C GLU A 127 -12.71 -4.54 6.92
N VAL A 128 -11.93 -3.73 6.23
CA VAL A 128 -11.20 -2.59 6.80
C VAL A 128 -11.72 -1.32 6.14
N THR A 129 -12.06 -0.33 6.96
CA THR A 129 -12.50 0.99 6.49
C THR A 129 -11.59 2.07 7.06
N HIS A 130 -11.18 3.01 6.22
CA HIS A 130 -10.38 4.16 6.64
C HIS A 130 -10.55 5.31 5.66
N ALA A 131 -10.68 6.54 6.18
CA ALA A 131 -10.80 7.77 5.39
C ALA A 131 -11.80 7.70 4.19
N GLY A 132 -12.92 7.00 4.36
CA GLY A 132 -13.96 6.84 3.33
C GLY A 132 -13.69 5.77 2.28
N ALA A 133 -12.55 5.08 2.34
CA ALA A 133 -12.29 3.87 1.58
C ALA A 133 -12.67 2.62 2.37
N SER A 134 -13.02 1.55 1.66
CA SER A 134 -13.26 0.22 2.23
C SER A 134 -12.56 -0.84 1.39
N CYS A 135 -11.94 -1.82 2.06
CA CYS A 135 -11.47 -3.05 1.43
C CYS A 135 -12.00 -4.25 2.19
N SER A 136 -12.46 -5.27 1.49
CA SER A 136 -13.04 -6.45 2.10
C SER A 136 -12.63 -7.74 1.41
N THR A 137 -12.66 -8.81 2.19
CA THR A 137 -12.57 -10.19 1.72
C THR A 137 -13.94 -10.84 1.77
N GLY A 138 -14.19 -11.83 0.90
CA GLY A 138 -15.47 -12.50 0.84
C GLY A 138 -15.41 -13.92 0.26
N PHE A 139 -16.53 -14.32 -0.36
CA PHE A 139 -16.74 -15.65 -0.93
C PHE A 139 -15.55 -16.12 -1.77
N HIS A 140 -15.04 -17.32 -1.49
CA HIS A 140 -13.92 -17.96 -2.21
C HIS A 140 -12.62 -17.15 -2.23
N GLY A 141 -12.34 -16.39 -1.17
CA GLY A 141 -11.10 -15.60 -1.10
C GLY A 141 -11.12 -14.41 -2.07
N SER A 142 -12.32 -13.98 -2.50
CA SER A 142 -12.46 -12.72 -3.21
C SER A 142 -11.93 -11.58 -2.35
N PHE A 143 -11.32 -10.62 -3.01
CA PHE A 143 -10.80 -9.42 -2.39
C PHE A 143 -11.22 -8.22 -3.23
N SER A 144 -11.76 -7.19 -2.62
CA SER A 144 -12.13 -5.96 -3.31
C SER A 144 -11.84 -4.73 -2.47
N CYS A 145 -11.60 -3.62 -3.16
CA CYS A 145 -11.47 -2.32 -2.54
C CYS A 145 -12.32 -1.30 -3.29
N THR A 146 -12.88 -0.35 -2.55
CA THR A 146 -13.63 0.77 -3.05
C THR A 146 -13.12 2.06 -2.42
N SER A 147 -12.87 3.07 -3.25
CA SER A 147 -12.56 4.42 -2.79
C SER A 147 -12.89 5.43 -3.89
N LYS A 148 -13.23 6.68 -3.51
CA LYS A 148 -13.47 7.80 -4.44
C LYS A 148 -14.45 7.49 -5.59
N GLY A 149 -15.41 6.58 -5.37
CA GLY A 149 -16.39 6.15 -6.38
C GLY A 149 -15.91 5.05 -7.33
N HIS A 150 -14.69 4.55 -7.16
CA HIS A 150 -14.07 3.51 -7.98
C HIS A 150 -13.80 2.26 -7.17
N ASN A 151 -13.64 1.15 -7.86
CA ASN A 151 -13.31 -0.12 -7.22
C ASN A 151 -12.33 -0.94 -8.06
N PHE A 152 -11.63 -1.85 -7.39
CA PHE A 152 -11.05 -3.02 -8.04
C PHE A 152 -11.48 -4.27 -7.30
N SER A 153 -11.50 -5.39 -8.01
CA SER A 153 -11.75 -6.70 -7.43
C SER A 153 -10.76 -7.72 -7.94
N TYR A 154 -10.50 -8.70 -7.10
CA TYR A 154 -9.66 -9.86 -7.35
C TYR A 154 -10.43 -11.10 -6.91
N TYR A 155 -10.39 -12.11 -7.76
CA TYR A 155 -10.96 -13.42 -7.48
C TYR A 155 -9.92 -14.48 -7.80
N GLU A 156 -9.64 -15.34 -6.83
CA GLU A 156 -8.74 -16.47 -7.01
C GLU A 156 -9.54 -17.73 -7.36
N SER A 157 -9.12 -18.44 -8.39
CA SER A 157 -9.65 -19.77 -8.70
C SER A 157 -8.54 -20.72 -9.10
N ILE A 158 -8.53 -21.89 -8.45
CA ILE A 158 -7.77 -23.07 -8.90
C ILE A 158 -8.79 -24.04 -9.46
N MET A 159 -8.68 -24.35 -10.76
CA MET A 159 -9.50 -25.36 -11.42
C MET A 159 -8.66 -26.62 -11.60
N ALA A 160 -9.02 -27.69 -10.88
CA ALA A 160 -8.46 -29.02 -11.11
C ALA A 160 -9.45 -29.83 -11.95
N ASN A 161 -8.93 -30.52 -12.97
CA ASN A 161 -9.70 -31.38 -13.87
C ASN A 161 -9.58 -32.86 -13.51
#